data_AF-A0A5B7C2G2-F1
#
_entry.id   AF-A0A5B7C2G2-F1
#
_cell.length_a   1.000
_cell.length_b   1.000
_cell.length_c   1.000
_cell.angle_alpha   90.00
_cell.angle_beta   90.00
_cell.angle_gamma   90.00
#
_symmetry.space_group_name_H-M   'P 1'
#
loop_
_entity.id
_entity.type
_entity.pdbx_description
1 polymer ?
#
loop_
_entity_poly.entity_id
_entity_poly.type
_entity_poly.pdbx_seq_one_letter_code
_entity_poly.pdbx_strand_id
1 'polypeptide(L)'
;MTIRNQRFSLLKQPISSTLNQHLIDYPTPSNLSYWWGFGSLAGICLVIQIVTGVFLAMHYTPHVDLAFNSVEHVMRDVEGGWLLRYMHANGASMFFIVVYLH
;
A
#
# COMPACT_ATOMS: atom_id res chain seq x y z
N MET A 1 -6.62 35.20 16.56
CA MET A 1 -7.55 34.33 15.80
C MET A 1 -7.61 34.88 14.38
N THR A 2 -7.11 34.16 13.38
CA THR A 2 -7.12 34.63 11.99
C THR A 2 -8.49 34.35 11.38
N ILE A 3 -9.27 35.40 11.12
CA ILE A 3 -10.59 35.28 10.50
C ILE A 3 -10.41 34.87 9.03
N ARG A 4 -11.02 33.76 8.60
CA ARG A 4 -10.90 33.26 7.24
C ARG A 4 -12.14 33.59 6.40
N ASN A 5 -12.20 34.81 5.88
CA ASN A 5 -13.31 35.32 5.06
C ASN A 5 -13.27 34.91 3.59
N GLN A 6 -12.11 34.43 3.11
CA GLN A 6 -11.93 33.95 1.74
C GLN A 6 -11.02 32.71 1.72
N ARG A 7 -11.15 31.88 0.69
CA ARG A 7 -10.35 30.66 0.56
C ARG A 7 -8.96 31.03 0.05
N PHE A 8 -7.95 30.90 0.91
CA PHE A 8 -6.56 31.20 0.55
C PHE A 8 -5.81 30.00 -0.06
N SER A 9 -5.90 28.84 0.58
CA SER A 9 -5.23 27.61 0.15
C SER A 9 -6.20 26.45 0.17
N LEU A 10 -6.07 25.55 -0.80
CA LEU A 10 -6.81 24.29 -0.85
C LEU A 10 -6.47 23.43 0.37
N LEU A 11 -5.20 23.34 0.76
CA LEU A 11 -4.74 22.49 1.86
C LEU A 11 -5.38 22.85 3.22
N LYS A 12 -5.62 24.15 3.45
CA LYS A 12 -6.24 24.62 4.69
C LYS A 12 -7.77 24.48 4.70
N GLN A 13 -8.41 24.02 3.62
CA GLN A 13 -9.86 23.79 3.59
C GLN A 13 -10.24 22.58 4.46
N PRO A 14 -11.46 22.53 5.04
CA PRO A 14 -11.86 21.44 5.93
C PRO A 14 -11.70 20.03 5.34
N ILE A 15 -11.90 19.87 4.04
CA ILE A 15 -11.75 18.58 3.34
C ILE A 15 -10.32 18.03 3.40
N SER A 16 -9.31 18.91 3.44
CA SER A 16 -7.89 18.54 3.40
C SER A 16 -7.10 18.98 4.63
N SER A 17 -7.70 19.74 5.55
CA SER A 17 -6.98 20.34 6.68
C SER A 17 -6.34 19.28 7.57
N THR A 18 -7.03 18.16 7.77
CA THR A 18 -6.50 17.01 8.53
C THR A 18 -5.31 16.38 7.82
N LEU A 19 -5.41 16.14 6.51
CA LEU A 19 -4.28 15.62 5.72
C LEU A 19 -3.10 16.59 5.74
N ASN A 20 -3.36 17.90 5.61
CA ASN A 20 -2.34 18.92 5.67
C ASN A 20 -1.61 18.88 7.02
N GLN A 21 -2.34 18.86 8.13
CA GLN A 21 -1.76 18.89 9.46
C GLN A 21 -0.94 17.62 9.79
N HIS A 22 -1.36 16.46 9.30
CA HIS A 22 -0.76 15.18 9.69
C HIS A 22 0.24 14.59 8.68
N LEU A 23 0.22 15.03 7.43
CA LEU A 23 1.10 14.49 6.38
C LEU A 23 1.99 15.54 5.70
N ILE A 24 1.60 16.82 5.70
CA ILE A 24 2.32 17.88 4.96
C ILE A 24 3.07 18.79 5.94
N ASP A 25 2.34 19.44 6.85
CA ASP A 25 2.87 20.41 7.81
C ASP A 25 3.25 19.73 9.15
N TYR A 26 3.33 18.40 9.20
CA TYR A 26 3.65 17.68 10.43
C TYR A 26 5.13 17.88 10.79
N PRO A 27 5.46 18.48 11.95
CA PRO A 27 6.85 18.75 12.30
C PRO A 27 7.57 17.45 12.69
N THR A 28 8.73 17.20 12.08
CA THR A 28 9.60 16.06 12.41
C THR A 28 11.01 16.53 12.79
N PRO A 29 11.76 15.75 13.58
CA PRO A 29 13.17 16.06 13.85
C PRO A 29 13.99 16.15 12.55
N SER A 30 14.91 17.11 12.46
CA SER A 30 15.71 17.31 11.23
C SER A 30 16.84 16.28 11.04
N ASN A 31 17.09 15.43 12.03
CA ASN A 31 18.17 14.44 12.06
C ASN A 31 17.69 12.99 12.02
N LEU A 32 16.48 12.73 11.51
CA LEU A 32 16.03 11.35 11.25
C LEU A 32 17.00 10.66 10.28
N SER A 33 17.35 9.41 10.57
CA SER A 33 18.13 8.59 9.65
C SER A 33 17.21 7.77 8.72
N TYR A 34 17.80 7.01 7.81
CA TYR A 34 17.05 6.16 6.87
C TYR A 34 16.19 5.08 7.56
N TRP A 35 16.48 4.72 8.81
CA TRP A 35 15.72 3.70 9.56
C TRP A 35 14.24 4.05 9.74
N TRP A 36 13.89 5.34 9.81
CA TRP A 36 12.49 5.78 9.87
C TRP A 36 11.70 5.51 8.58
N GLY A 37 12.41 5.28 7.46
CA GLY A 37 11.80 4.93 6.18
C GLY A 37 11.08 3.59 6.18
N PHE A 38 11.49 2.64 7.03
CA PHE A 38 10.90 1.29 7.05
C PHE A 38 9.44 1.27 7.49
N GLY A 39 9.03 2.17 8.39
CA GLY A 39 7.61 2.31 8.77
C GLY A 39 6.73 2.77 7.59
N SER A 40 7.17 3.79 6.85
CA SER A 40 6.46 4.25 5.63
C SER A 40 6.45 3.17 4.54
N LEU A 41 7.59 2.50 4.35
CA LEU A 41 7.73 1.43 3.35
C LEU A 41 6.86 0.20 3.69
N ALA A 42 6.66 -0.13 4.97
CA ALA A 42 5.73 -1.16 5.40
C ALA A 42 4.29 -0.83 4.99
N GLY A 43 3.87 0.44 5.11
CA GLY A 43 2.59 0.92 4.60
C GLY A 43 2.44 0.75 3.08
N ILE A 44 3.49 1.04 2.31
CA ILE A 44 3.51 0.82 0.86
C ILE A 44 3.40 -0.67 0.53
N CYS A 45 4.14 -1.53 1.24
CA CYS A 45 4.06 -2.98 1.06
C CYS A 45 2.64 -3.50 1.31
N LEU A 46 1.98 -3.01 2.37
CA LEU A 46 0.60 -3.36 2.67
C LEU A 46 -0.36 -2.97 1.54
N VAL A 47 -0.24 -1.76 0.97
CA VAL A 47 -1.06 -1.33 -0.18
C VAL A 47 -0.82 -2.24 -1.38
N ILE A 48 0.43 -2.59 -1.69
CA ILE A 48 0.76 -3.52 -2.76
C ILE A 48 0.12 -4.90 -2.52
N GLN A 49 0.19 -5.42 -1.29
CA GLN A 49 -0.41 -6.70 -0.92
C GLN A 49 -1.93 -6.69 -1.05
N ILE A 50 -2.62 -5.64 -0.58
CA ILE A 50 -4.08 -5.52 -0.70
C ILE A 50 -4.49 -5.46 -2.18
N VAL A 51 -3.85 -4.61 -2.97
CA VAL A 51 -4.19 -4.45 -4.40
C VAL A 51 -3.95 -5.76 -5.14
N THR A 52 -2.73 -6.32 -5.07
CA THR A 52 -2.43 -7.58 -5.76
C THR A 52 -3.30 -8.74 -5.27
N GLY A 53 -3.60 -8.81 -3.97
CA GLY A 53 -4.46 -9.82 -3.37
C GLY A 53 -5.90 -9.75 -3.87
N VAL A 54 -6.46 -8.55 -4.02
CA VAL A 54 -7.81 -8.34 -4.58
C VAL A 54 -7.86 -8.80 -6.04
N PHE A 55 -6.89 -8.43 -6.87
CA PHE A 55 -6.84 -8.87 -8.27
C PHE A 55 -6.62 -10.39 -8.41
N LEU A 56 -5.82 -11.00 -7.54
CA LEU A 56 -5.67 -12.47 -7.50
C LEU A 56 -6.95 -13.16 -7.07
N ALA A 57 -7.66 -12.61 -6.08
CA ALA A 57 -8.92 -13.17 -5.58
C ALA A 57 -10.03 -13.18 -6.65
N MET A 58 -9.98 -12.28 -7.64
CA MET A 58 -10.90 -12.30 -8.78
C MET A 58 -10.78 -13.57 -9.64
N HIS A 59 -9.64 -14.29 -9.57
CA HIS A 59 -9.37 -15.49 -10.38
C HIS A 59 -9.14 -16.76 -9.54
N TYR A 60 -9.00 -16.65 -8.22
CA TYR A 60 -8.78 -17.79 -7.34
C TYR A 60 -10.09 -18.51 -6.98
N THR A 61 -10.06 -19.85 -6.99
CA THR A 61 -11.22 -20.68 -6.58
C THR A 61 -10.92 -21.43 -5.28
N PRO A 62 -11.61 -21.14 -4.16
CA PRO A 62 -11.35 -21.75 -2.86
C PRO A 62 -12.04 -23.12 -2.70
N HIS A 63 -11.86 -24.03 -3.68
CA HIS A 63 -12.33 -25.42 -3.62
C HIS A 63 -11.13 -26.37 -3.64
N VAL A 64 -11.14 -27.44 -2.83
CA VAL A 64 -9.98 -28.34 -2.65
C VAL A 64 -9.46 -28.92 -3.96
N ASP A 65 -10.37 -29.28 -4.88
CA ASP A 65 -10.02 -29.86 -6.18
C ASP A 65 -9.60 -28.81 -7.24
N LEU A 66 -9.86 -27.52 -6.99
CA LEU A 66 -9.67 -26.45 -7.98
C LEU A 66 -8.61 -25.42 -7.59
N ALA A 67 -8.24 -25.35 -6.31
CA ALA A 67 -7.35 -24.31 -5.78
C ALA A 67 -6.03 -24.22 -6.57
N PHE A 68 -5.34 -25.35 -6.75
CA PHE A 68 -4.07 -25.38 -7.49
C PHE A 68 -4.26 -25.03 -8.97
N ASN A 69 -5.28 -25.61 -9.63
CA ASN A 69 -5.56 -25.34 -11.04
C ASN A 69 -5.93 -23.88 -11.29
N SER A 70 -6.65 -23.23 -10.36
CA SER A 70 -6.96 -21.81 -10.46
C SER A 70 -5.71 -20.91 -10.32
N VAL A 71 -4.70 -21.34 -9.58
CA VAL A 71 -3.41 -20.64 -9.51
C VAL A 71 -2.59 -20.82 -10.80
N GLU A 72 -2.60 -22.01 -11.40
CA GLU A 72 -1.97 -22.23 -12.71
C GLU A 72 -2.68 -21.44 -13.82
N HIS A 73 -4.01 -21.33 -13.75
CA HIS A 73 -4.79 -20.45 -14.63
C HIS A 73 -4.33 -18.99 -14.54
N VAL A 74 -4.16 -18.45 -13.32
CA VAL A 74 -3.57 -17.11 -13.12
C VAL A 74 -2.17 -17.01 -13.72
N MET A 75 -1.35 -18.05 -13.59
CA MET A 75 0.03 -18.02 -14.09
C MET A 75 0.15 -18.05 -15.61
N ARG A 76 -0.79 -18.69 -16.31
CA ARG A 76 -0.64 -19.03 -17.73
C ARG A 76 -1.64 -18.35 -18.64
N ASP A 77 -2.88 -18.18 -18.17
CA ASP A 77 -4.00 -17.80 -19.03
C ASP A 77 -4.44 -16.35 -18.78
N VAL A 78 -4.25 -15.83 -17.57
CA VAL A 78 -4.53 -14.43 -17.25
C VAL A 78 -3.39 -13.55 -17.75
N GLU A 79 -3.70 -12.58 -18.62
CA GLU A 79 -2.71 -11.62 -19.11
C GLU A 79 -2.07 -10.85 -17.94
N GLY A 80 -0.74 -11.01 -17.78
CA GLY A 80 -0.02 -10.43 -16.65
C GLY A 80 -0.28 -11.08 -15.29
N GLY A 81 -1.04 -12.18 -15.22
CA GLY A 81 -1.33 -12.86 -13.96
C GLY A 81 -0.10 -13.44 -13.26
N TRP A 82 0.93 -13.84 -14.03
CA TRP A 82 2.24 -14.21 -13.49
C TRP A 82 2.89 -13.08 -12.68
N LEU A 83 2.77 -11.83 -13.16
CA LEU A 83 3.30 -10.66 -12.49
C LEU A 83 2.55 -10.42 -11.18
N LEU A 84 1.21 -10.48 -11.21
CA LEU A 84 0.37 -10.34 -10.00
C LEU A 84 0.75 -11.39 -8.94
N ARG A 85 0.88 -12.66 -9.33
CA ARG A 85 1.21 -13.74 -8.39
C ARG A 85 2.61 -13.57 -7.80
N TYR A 86 3.61 -13.24 -8.62
CA TYR A 86 4.97 -13.01 -8.10
C TYR A 86 5.05 -11.74 -7.27
N MET A 87 4.36 -10.67 -7.62
CA MET A 87 4.30 -9.46 -6.80
C MET A 87 3.65 -9.72 -5.45
N HIS A 88 2.58 -10.52 -5.39
CA HIS A 88 1.93 -10.86 -4.13
C HIS A 88 2.84 -11.74 -3.26
N ALA A 89 3.39 -12.82 -3.82
CA ALA A 89 4.25 -13.74 -3.08
C ALA A 89 5.56 -13.09 -2.60
N ASN A 90 6.32 -12.45 -3.50
CA ASN A 90 7.57 -11.78 -3.11
C ASN A 90 7.31 -10.50 -2.30
N GLY A 91 6.20 -9.82 -2.54
CA GLY A 91 5.78 -8.67 -1.75
C GLY A 91 5.48 -9.03 -0.29
N ALA A 92 4.99 -10.24 -0.01
CA ALA A 92 4.82 -10.72 1.36
C ALA A 92 6.20 -10.91 2.03
N SER A 93 7.17 -11.49 1.34
CA SER A 93 8.56 -11.58 1.84
C SER A 93 9.16 -10.20 2.12
N MET A 94 8.99 -9.24 1.20
CA MET A 94 9.44 -7.87 1.40
C MET A 94 8.72 -7.21 2.58
N PHE A 95 7.42 -7.44 2.74
CA PHE A 95 6.67 -6.92 3.87
C PHE A 95 7.23 -7.38 5.21
N PHE A 96 7.53 -8.68 5.35
CA PHE A 96 8.19 -9.20 6.56
C PHE A 96 9.60 -8.63 6.75
N ILE A 97 10.40 -8.49 5.68
CA ILE A 97 11.73 -7.85 5.77
C ILE A 97 11.62 -6.42 6.33
N VAL A 98 10.73 -5.60 5.77
CA VAL A 98 10.62 -4.19 6.21
C VAL A 98 10.00 -4.07 7.60
N VAL A 99 9.09 -4.98 7.99
CA VAL A 99 8.53 -5.02 9.35
C VAL A 99 9.57 -5.47 10.37
N TYR A 100 10.48 -6.39 10.03
CA TYR A 100 11.58 -6.76 10.93
C TYR A 100 12.66 -5.69 11.05
N LEU A 101 12.88 -4.91 9.99
CA LEU A 101 13.81 -3.76 10.02
C LEU A 101 13.22 -2.54 10.75
N HIS A 102 11.89 -2.45 10.82
CA HIS A 102 11.17 -1.37 11.48
C HIS A 102 11.14 -1.54 13.00
#